data_AF-A0A0P6WI33-F1
#
_entry.id   AF-A0A0P6WI33-F1
#
_cell.length_a   1.000
_cell.length_b   1.000
_cell.length_c   1.000
_cell.angle_alpha   90.00
_cell.angle_beta   90.00
_cell.angle_gamma   90.00
#
_symmetry.space_group_name_H-M   'P 1'
#
loop_
_entity.id
_entity.type
_entity.pdbx_description
1 polymer ?
#
loop_
_entity_poly.entity_id
_entity_poly.type
_entity_poly.pdbx_seq_one_letter_code
_entity_poly.pdbx_strand_id
1 'polypeptide(L)'
;MAIHNISSVSPSVISPSFIKKNSSPSEATENFSQLLKNSIDEVNKMQVQSDQLTEKLVRGENVDLHQVMIASQKASITLQTTMEVRNKVVEAYQEIMRMPM
;
A
#
# COMPACT_ATOMS: atom_id res chain seq x y z
N MET A 1 9.50 49.67 50.97
CA MET A 1 8.73 49.02 49.89
C MET A 1 9.70 48.50 48.86
N ALA A 2 9.79 47.17 48.70
CA ALA A 2 10.20 46.47 47.47
C ALA A 2 10.26 44.95 47.78
N ILE A 3 9.09 44.30 47.79
CA ILE A 3 8.98 42.84 47.68
C ILE A 3 9.07 42.50 46.19
N HIS A 4 10.12 41.80 45.80
CA HIS A 4 10.28 41.29 44.44
C HIS A 4 9.60 39.93 44.37
N ASN A 5 8.61 39.84 43.48
CA ASN A 5 7.74 38.70 43.26
C ASN A 5 8.54 37.53 42.65
N ILE A 6 8.56 36.38 43.34
CA ILE A 6 9.07 35.11 42.85
C ILE A 6 8.19 34.65 41.69
N SER A 7 8.71 34.79 40.46
CA SER A 7 8.08 34.28 39.25
C SER A 7 8.00 32.76 39.33
N SER A 8 6.77 32.26 39.38
CA SER A 8 6.40 30.85 39.35
C SER A 8 7.02 30.13 38.15
N VAL A 9 7.70 29.02 38.42
CA VAL A 9 8.17 28.06 37.42
C VAL A 9 6.95 27.30 36.88
N SER A 10 6.55 27.56 35.63
CA SER A 10 5.55 26.75 34.94
C SER A 10 6.19 25.46 34.41
N PRO A 11 5.71 24.27 34.78
CA PRO A 11 6.17 23.05 34.13
C PRO A 11 5.63 23.03 32.70
N SER A 12 6.54 23.05 31.73
CA SER A 12 6.21 22.90 30.32
C SER A 12 5.71 21.46 30.09
N VAL A 13 4.39 21.31 30.02
CA VAL A 13 3.74 20.08 29.57
C VAL A 13 4.08 19.85 28.11
N ILE A 14 4.85 18.80 27.83
CA ILE A 14 5.10 18.32 26.47
C ILE A 14 3.76 17.79 25.95
N SER A 15 3.07 18.58 25.14
CA SER A 15 1.95 18.09 24.35
C SER A 15 2.52 17.23 23.21
N PRO A 16 2.14 15.94 23.10
CA PRO A 16 2.43 15.17 21.90
C PRO A 16 1.60 15.76 20.77
N SER A 17 2.20 16.66 19.99
CA SER A 17 1.69 17.07 18.69
C SER A 17 1.77 15.86 17.76
N PHE A 18 0.72 15.03 17.76
CA PHE A 18 0.44 14.16 16.64
C PHE A 18 0.34 15.07 15.41
N ILE A 19 1.32 14.96 14.51
CA ILE A 19 1.26 15.60 13.20
C ILE A 19 0.07 14.97 12.48
N LYS A 20 -1.12 15.54 12.66
CA LYS A 20 -2.23 15.34 11.74
C LYS A 20 -1.81 15.99 10.43
N LYS A 21 -1.14 15.20 9.58
CA LYS A 21 -1.15 15.48 8.15
C LYS A 21 -2.60 15.25 7.73
N ASN A 22 -3.40 16.32 7.77
CA ASN A 22 -4.71 16.35 7.14
C ASN A 22 -4.46 16.29 5.62
N SER A 23 -4.13 15.11 5.10
CA SER A 23 -4.21 14.85 3.67
C SER A 23 -5.65 15.12 3.27
N SER A 24 -5.84 16.07 2.35
CA SER A 24 -7.15 16.33 1.76
C SER A 24 -7.73 15.00 1.27
N PRO A 25 -9.05 14.77 1.34
CA PRO A 25 -9.68 13.58 0.75
C PRO A 25 -9.21 13.34 -0.68
N SER A 26 -9.00 14.39 -1.47
CA SER A 26 -8.45 14.34 -2.82
C SER A 26 -7.01 13.80 -2.88
N GLU A 27 -6.15 14.22 -1.95
CA GLU A 27 -4.75 13.81 -1.88
C GLU A 27 -4.63 12.34 -1.42
N ALA A 28 -5.52 11.90 -0.52
CA ALA A 28 -5.61 10.49 -0.13
C ALA A 28 -6.07 9.60 -1.29
N THR A 29 -7.04 10.04 -2.09
CA THR A 29 -7.48 9.32 -3.30
C THR A 29 -6.37 9.21 -4.33
N GLU A 30 -5.65 10.30 -4.59
CA GLU A 30 -4.53 10.30 -5.56
C GLU A 30 -3.40 9.35 -5.13
N ASN A 31 -3.01 9.39 -3.86
CA ASN A 31 -2.02 8.46 -3.32
C ASN A 31 -2.48 7.00 -3.41
N PHE A 32 -3.76 6.73 -3.13
CA PHE A 32 -4.32 5.39 -3.27
C PHE A 32 -4.36 4.92 -4.73
N SER A 33 -4.78 5.78 -5.66
CA SER A 33 -4.76 5.48 -7.10
C SER A 33 -3.36 5.17 -7.61
N GLN A 34 -2.36 5.93 -7.15
CA GLN A 34 -0.96 5.69 -7.50
C GLN A 34 -0.46 4.35 -6.92
N LEU A 35 -0.78 4.06 -5.66
CA LEU A 35 -0.43 2.80 -5.02
C LEU A 35 -1.08 1.61 -5.77
N LEU A 36 -2.37 1.70 -6.07
CA LEU A 36 -3.10 0.68 -6.81
C LEU A 36 -2.50 0.44 -8.20
N LYS A 37 -2.16 1.52 -8.91
CA LYS A 37 -1.47 1.43 -10.21
C LYS A 37 -0.14 0.70 -10.09
N ASN A 38 0.68 1.10 -9.13
CA ASN A 38 1.98 0.46 -8.87
C ASN A 38 1.81 -1.03 -8.53
N SER A 39 0.81 -1.39 -7.73
CA SER A 39 0.52 -2.79 -7.38
C SER A 39 0.11 -3.62 -8.60
N ILE A 40 -0.74 -3.07 -9.48
CA ILE A 40 -1.12 -3.75 -10.73
C ILE A 40 0.10 -3.95 -11.64
N ASP A 41 0.95 -2.94 -11.76
CA ASP A 41 2.18 -3.04 -12.54
C ASP A 41 3.14 -4.10 -11.97
N GLU A 42 3.20 -4.22 -10.63
CA GLU A 42 3.99 -5.24 -9.95
C GLU A 42 3.45 -6.66 -10.18
N VAL A 43 2.13 -6.85 -10.15
CA VAL A 43 1.48 -8.14 -10.49
C VAL A 43 1.84 -8.54 -11.92
N ASN A 44 1.72 -7.62 -12.87
CA ASN A 44 2.08 -7.86 -14.27
C ASN A 44 3.55 -8.27 -14.41
N LYS A 45 4.45 -7.55 -13.73
CA LYS A 45 5.88 -7.89 -13.71
C LYS A 45 6.12 -9.30 -13.18
N MET A 46 5.45 -9.69 -12.11
CA MET A 46 5.56 -11.03 -11.53
C MET A 46 5.06 -12.13 -12.48
N GLN A 47 3.97 -11.86 -13.21
CA GLN A 47 3.46 -12.77 -14.23
C GLN A 47 4.48 -12.95 -15.37
N VAL A 48 4.97 -11.85 -15.94
CA VAL A 48 5.97 -11.88 -17.03
C VAL A 48 7.25 -12.59 -16.57
N GLN A 49 7.70 -12.35 -15.33
CA GLN A 49 8.87 -13.03 -14.78
C GLN A 49 8.65 -14.55 -14.67
N SER A 50 7.47 -14.99 -14.20
CA SER A 50 7.12 -16.40 -14.15
C SER A 50 7.15 -17.04 -15.55
N ASP A 51 6.59 -16.35 -16.55
CA ASP A 51 6.53 -16.83 -17.93
C ASP A 51 7.94 -16.94 -18.54
N GLN A 52 8.80 -15.94 -18.31
CA GLN A 52 10.20 -15.97 -18.75
C GLN A 52 10.98 -17.12 -18.10
N LEU A 53 10.81 -17.35 -16.80
CA LEU A 53 11.48 -18.45 -16.11
C LEU A 53 11.01 -19.82 -16.64
N THR A 54 9.71 -19.93 -16.94
CA THR A 54 9.12 -21.13 -17.55
C THR A 54 9.69 -21.36 -18.95
N GLU A 55 9.79 -20.32 -19.77
CA GLU A 55 10.33 -20.40 -21.12
C GLU A 55 11.80 -20.84 -21.12
N LYS A 56 12.62 -20.24 -20.24
CA LYS A 56 14.04 -20.61 -20.07
C LYS A 56 14.22 -22.06 -19.63
N LEU A 57 13.38 -22.52 -18.71
CA LEU A 57 13.38 -23.90 -18.25
C LEU A 57 13.04 -24.87 -19.40
N VAL A 58 12.01 -24.57 -20.18
CA VAL A 58 11.61 -25.40 -21.34
C VAL A 58 12.69 -25.42 -22.43
N ARG A 59 13.45 -24.32 -22.57
CA ARG A 59 14.61 -24.22 -23.48
C ARG A 59 15.85 -24.95 -22.97
N GLY A 60 15.83 -25.50 -21.74
CA GLY A 60 16.98 -26.18 -21.14
C GLY A 60 18.08 -25.25 -20.68
N GLU A 61 17.79 -23.96 -20.45
CA GLU A 61 18.73 -23.02 -19.83
C GLU A 61 18.94 -23.37 -18.35
N ASN A 62 20.00 -22.83 -17.73
CA ASN A 62 20.31 -23.02 -16.30
C ASN A 62 19.30 -22.29 -15.40
N VAL A 63 18.08 -22.82 -15.32
CA VAL A 63 17.03 -22.35 -14.42
C VAL A 63 16.56 -23.54 -13.59
N ASP A 64 16.61 -23.41 -12.27
CA ASP A 64 16.12 -24.45 -11.38
C ASP A 64 14.59 -24.55 -11.45
N LEU A 65 14.08 -25.77 -11.59
CA LEU A 65 12.64 -26.06 -11.57
C LEU A 65 11.95 -25.43 -10.35
N HIS A 66 12.60 -25.46 -9.17
CA HIS A 66 12.06 -24.88 -7.94
C HIS A 66 11.85 -23.37 -8.04
N GLN A 67 12.72 -22.63 -8.74
CA GLN A 67 12.56 -21.19 -8.93
C GLN A 67 11.34 -20.88 -9.82
N VAL A 68 11.13 -21.67 -10.88
CA VAL A 68 9.94 -21.53 -11.74
C VAL A 68 8.67 -21.80 -10.96
N MET A 69 8.63 -22.87 -10.17
CA MET A 69 7.47 -23.20 -9.33
C MET A 69 7.16 -22.10 -8.32
N ILE A 70 8.18 -21.57 -7.62
CA ILE A 70 8.00 -20.48 -6.65
C ILE A 70 7.48 -19.23 -7.37
N ALA A 71 8.07 -18.86 -8.51
CA ALA A 71 7.65 -17.68 -9.26
C ALA A 71 6.19 -17.81 -9.73
N SER A 72 5.80 -18.98 -10.23
CA SER A 72 4.44 -19.27 -10.68
C SER A 72 3.41 -19.23 -9.54
N GLN A 73 3.74 -19.82 -8.39
CA GLN A 73 2.89 -19.75 -7.19
C GLN A 73 2.74 -18.32 -6.69
N LYS A 74 3.85 -17.57 -6.67
CA LYS A 74 3.86 -16.17 -6.24
C LYS A 74 2.97 -15.31 -7.15
N ALA A 75 3.11 -15.46 -8.47
CA ALA A 75 2.28 -14.76 -9.45
C ALA A 75 0.78 -15.10 -9.26
N SER A 76 0.45 -16.38 -9.07
CA SER A 76 -0.94 -16.83 -8.86
C SER A 76 -1.57 -16.23 -7.59
N ILE A 77 -0.89 -16.33 -6.45
CA ILE A 77 -1.40 -15.79 -5.17
C ILE A 77 -1.55 -14.27 -5.24
N THR A 78 -0.58 -13.59 -5.84
CA THR A 78 -0.61 -12.12 -5.99
C THR A 78 -1.74 -11.68 -6.93
N LEU A 79 -1.99 -12.40 -8.01
CA LEU A 79 -3.13 -12.13 -8.90
C LEU A 79 -4.46 -12.33 -8.16
N GLN A 80 -4.62 -13.42 -7.42
CA GLN A 80 -5.83 -13.68 -6.63
C GLN A 80 -6.06 -12.56 -5.60
N THR A 81 -5.02 -12.16 -4.89
CA THR A 81 -5.09 -11.05 -3.93
C THR A 81 -5.51 -9.74 -4.61
N THR A 82 -4.99 -9.47 -5.81
CA THR A 82 -5.35 -8.28 -6.59
C THR A 82 -6.82 -8.28 -6.99
N MET A 83 -7.38 -9.44 -7.34
CA MET A 83 -8.81 -9.57 -7.63
C MET A 83 -9.67 -9.25 -6.40
N GLU A 84 -9.27 -9.71 -5.22
CA GLU A 84 -9.97 -9.37 -3.97
C GLU A 84 -9.91 -7.87 -3.67
N VAL A 85 -8.75 -7.25 -3.83
CA VAL A 85 -8.60 -5.79 -3.66
C VAL A 85 -9.47 -5.04 -4.66
N ARG A 86 -9.47 -5.44 -5.93
CA ARG A 86 -10.34 -4.85 -6.97
C ARG A 86 -11.81 -4.92 -6.56
N ASN A 87 -12.27 -6.08 -6.10
CA ASN A 87 -13.65 -6.26 -5.66
C ASN A 87 -13.98 -5.33 -4.48
N LYS A 88 -13.11 -5.24 -3.47
CA LYS A 88 -13.29 -4.34 -2.32
C LYS A 88 -13.30 -2.86 -2.69
N VAL A 89 -12.49 -2.44 -3.65
CA VAL A 89 -12.51 -1.05 -4.14
C VAL A 89 -13.84 -0.73 -4.85
N VAL A 90 -14.34 -1.65 -5.66
CA VAL A 90 -15.64 -1.49 -6.33
C VAL A 90 -16.78 -1.45 -5.31
N GLU A 91 -16.77 -2.33 -4.31
CA GLU A 91 -17.73 -2.30 -3.20
C GLU A 91 -17.69 -0.96 -2.45
N ALA A 92 -16.50 -0.46 -2.10
CA ALA A 92 -16.35 0.81 -1.38
C ALA A 92 -16.90 1.99 -2.18
N TYR A 93 -16.68 2.02 -3.51
CA TYR A 93 -17.27 3.03 -4.37
C TYR A 93 -18.80 2.93 -4.42
N GLN A 94 -19.33 1.72 -4.53
CA GLN A 94 -20.78 1.49 -4.50
C GLN A 94 -21.41 1.90 -3.16
N GLU A 95 -20.72 1.66 -2.04
CA GLU A 95 -21.19 2.04 -0.71
C GLU A 95 -21.27 3.57 -0.54
N ILE A 96 -20.26 4.32 -1.01
CA ILE A 96 -20.29 5.79 -1.02
C ILE A 96 -21.48 6.32 -1.82
N MET A 97 -21.80 5.69 -2.95
CA MET A 97 -22.97 6.07 -3.76
C MET A 97 -24.32 5.73 -3.12
N ARG A 98 -24.34 4.76 -2.19
CA ARG A 98 -25.55 4.30 -1.49
C ARG A 98 -25.76 4.99 -0.15
N MET A 99 -24.77 5.71 0.38
CA MET A 99 -24.96 6.56 1.54
C MET A 99 -25.98 7.66 1.20
N PRO A 100 -27.19 7.64 1.79
CA PRO A 100 -28.09 8.78 1.67
C PRO A 100 -27.43 9.98 2.35
N MET A 101 -27.43 11.11 1.65
CA MET A 101 -27.06 12.41 2.21
C MET A 101 -27.99 12.79 3.38
#